data_AF-A0AA44J9U3-F1
#
_entry.id   AF-A0AA44J9U3-F1
#
_cell.length_a   1.000
_cell.length_b   1.000
_cell.length_c   1.000
_cell.angle_alpha   90.00
_cell.angle_beta   90.00
_cell.angle_gamma   90.00
#
_symmetry.space_group_name_H-M   'P 1'
#
loop_
_entity.id
_entity.type
_entity.pdbx_description
1 polymer ?
#
loop_
_entity_poly.entity_id
_entity_poly.type
_entity_poly.pdbx_seq_one_letter_code
_entity_poly.pdbx_strand_id
1 'polypeptide(L)'
;MGLLEFLNLAYSKVPRQTGVALAGTVLFALAALVLGWIKDYGLGLTLAVVIAILILGVVGSAVATVAVKGAGKFLTWAISALFILVLTLCITSVFFGWPKNGAIFIARLTGAPIILSQITPSEPAISIASSRTVAIQDLVDSVRRPVKGTDETSRAEELSARPRLNVSGTLEMAAGESRTLALSTLNLNDGQIVTNGGDLLIEVNDLISDNGTIRSFPDPIKAATQGEGKSGGKVTIVVHNEITGRLNVQLLGQNGANGADGAKGGTGGKGASGDNSASGVVDCRRGPGRGRTGSSGLAGGTAQNGFKGGDGGILEIRAPSGVSVDDAIVSKLSPGRGGSPGKPGEGGDGGPGGDGGGSSGLCRGEGSTGETGPKGPEGQAGIAGPDGNPGQRIIKQIK
;
A
#
# COMPACT_ATOMS: atom_id res chain seq x y z
N MET A 1 -43.85 5.09 43.78
CA MET A 1 -43.78 3.61 43.76
C MET A 1 -42.46 3.24 43.11
N GLY A 2 -41.53 2.66 43.88
CA GLY A 2 -40.21 2.30 43.35
C GLY A 2 -40.28 1.12 42.38
N LEU A 3 -39.28 0.95 41.50
CA LEU A 3 -39.20 -0.19 40.56
C LEU A 3 -39.39 -1.53 41.29
N LEU A 4 -38.82 -1.66 42.49
CA LEU A 4 -38.98 -2.84 43.35
C LEU A 4 -40.42 -3.07 43.82
N GLU A 5 -41.16 -2.02 44.21
CA GLU A 5 -42.57 -2.15 44.60
C GLU A 5 -43.46 -2.49 43.40
N PHE A 6 -43.17 -1.91 42.23
CA PHE A 6 -43.88 -2.22 40.99
C PHE A 6 -43.64 -3.67 40.56
N LEU A 7 -42.39 -4.14 40.63
CA LEU A 7 -42.02 -5.53 40.36
C LEU A 7 -42.69 -6.49 41.34
N ASN A 8 -42.73 -6.16 42.63
CA ASN A 8 -43.35 -7.02 43.65
C ASN A 8 -44.87 -7.09 43.49
N LEU A 9 -45.52 -5.96 43.18
CA LEU A 9 -46.95 -5.91 42.87
C LEU A 9 -47.27 -6.70 41.59
N ALA A 10 -46.47 -6.52 40.54
CA ALA A 10 -46.59 -7.30 39.31
C ALA A 10 -46.43 -8.80 39.58
N TYR A 11 -45.41 -9.20 40.35
CA TYR A 11 -45.14 -10.61 40.64
C TYR A 11 -46.29 -11.30 41.39
N SER A 12 -46.97 -10.60 42.29
CA SER A 12 -48.09 -11.15 43.05
C SER A 12 -49.36 -11.41 42.23
N LYS A 13 -49.54 -10.69 41.10
CA LYS A 13 -50.77 -10.75 40.28
C LYS A 13 -50.59 -11.51 38.97
N VAL A 14 -49.36 -11.85 38.63
CA VAL A 14 -48.99 -12.40 37.34
C VAL A 14 -48.99 -13.94 37.40
N PRO A 15 -49.56 -14.64 36.39
CA PRO A 15 -49.52 -16.10 36.33
C PRO A 15 -48.08 -16.62 36.46
N ARG A 16 -47.86 -17.74 37.18
CA ARG A 16 -46.51 -18.32 37.38
C ARG A 16 -45.69 -18.44 36.10
N GLN A 17 -46.34 -18.73 34.97
CA GLN A 17 -45.70 -18.84 33.65
C GLN A 17 -45.07 -17.51 33.19
N THR A 18 -45.81 -16.41 33.33
CA THR A 18 -45.34 -15.07 32.99
C THR A 18 -44.21 -14.62 33.93
N GLY A 19 -44.24 -15.04 35.21
CA GLY A 19 -43.13 -14.85 36.14
C GLY A 19 -41.84 -15.52 35.67
N VAL A 20 -41.92 -16.76 35.16
CA VAL A 20 -40.76 -17.48 34.59
C VAL A 20 -40.24 -16.79 33.32
N ALA A 21 -41.13 -16.33 32.43
CA ALA A 21 -40.74 -15.62 31.21
C ALA A 21 -40.01 -14.30 31.51
N LEU A 22 -40.50 -13.52 32.48
CA LEU A 22 -39.85 -12.29 32.93
C LEU A 22 -38.49 -12.56 33.58
N ALA A 23 -38.39 -13.55 34.46
CA ALA A 23 -37.12 -13.94 35.08
C ALA A 23 -36.09 -14.38 34.02
N GLY A 24 -36.52 -15.18 33.04
CA GLY A 24 -35.68 -15.57 31.91
C GLY A 24 -35.20 -14.37 31.10
N THR A 25 -36.09 -13.41 30.81
CA THR A 25 -35.74 -12.18 30.08
C THR A 25 -34.65 -11.39 30.81
N VAL A 26 -34.78 -11.19 32.13
CA VAL A 26 -33.77 -10.48 32.93
C VAL A 26 -32.44 -11.23 32.91
N LEU A 27 -32.47 -12.56 33.02
CA LEU A 27 -31.27 -13.38 32.97
C LEU A 27 -30.56 -13.29 31.61
N PHE A 28 -31.33 -13.28 30.51
CA PHE A 28 -30.79 -13.06 29.16
C PHE A 28 -30.24 -11.65 28.96
N ALA A 29 -30.89 -10.63 29.52
CA ALA A 29 -30.38 -9.25 29.51
C ALA A 29 -29.04 -9.14 30.24
N LEU A 30 -28.91 -9.78 31.41
CA LEU A 30 -27.65 -9.84 32.15
C LEU A 30 -26.58 -10.62 31.38
N ALA A 31 -26.95 -11.75 30.77
CA ALA A 31 -26.03 -12.54 29.94
C ALA A 31 -25.53 -11.73 28.73
N ALA A 32 -26.41 -11.00 28.04
CA ALA A 32 -26.04 -10.12 26.93
C ALA A 32 -25.10 -8.99 27.38
N LEU A 33 -25.31 -8.44 28.58
CA LEU A 33 -24.43 -7.42 29.14
C LEU A 33 -23.04 -7.97 29.45
N VAL A 34 -22.97 -9.15 30.08
CA VAL A 34 -21.70 -9.84 30.37
C VAL A 34 -20.98 -10.23 29.08
N LEU A 35 -21.70 -10.78 28.10
CA LEU A 35 -21.11 -11.15 26.80
C LEU A 35 -20.64 -9.93 26.03
N GLY A 36 -21.38 -8.82 26.06
CA GLY A 36 -20.97 -7.57 25.44
C GLY A 36 -19.67 -7.04 26.03
N TRP A 37 -19.51 -7.15 27.35
CA TRP A 37 -18.27 -6.80 28.03
C TRP A 37 -17.12 -7.74 27.70
N ILE A 38 -17.35 -9.06 27.68
CA ILE A 38 -16.31 -10.06 27.34
C ILE A 38 -15.82 -9.93 25.89
N LYS A 39 -16.72 -9.54 24.98
CA LYS A 39 -16.43 -9.41 23.54
C LYS A 39 -16.00 -8.00 23.12
N ASP A 40 -15.81 -7.10 24.08
CA ASP A 40 -15.50 -5.68 23.85
C ASP A 40 -16.43 -5.01 22.84
N TYR A 41 -17.71 -5.40 22.84
CA TYR A 41 -18.71 -4.68 22.07
C TYR A 41 -18.91 -3.30 22.67
N GLY A 42 -18.97 -2.29 21.80
CA GLY A 42 -19.23 -0.92 22.21
C GLY A 42 -20.50 -0.86 23.06
N LEU A 43 -20.42 -0.14 24.19
CA LEU A 43 -21.51 -0.02 25.18
C LEU A 43 -22.87 0.30 24.54
N GLY A 44 -22.88 1.09 23.48
CA GLY A 44 -24.09 1.42 22.71
C GLY A 44 -24.79 0.19 22.11
N LEU A 45 -24.04 -0.71 21.45
CA LEU A 45 -24.61 -1.93 20.87
C LEU A 45 -25.07 -2.89 21.97
N THR A 46 -24.26 -3.08 23.01
CA THR A 46 -24.62 -3.95 24.14
C THR A 46 -25.91 -3.47 24.81
N LEU A 47 -26.03 -2.17 25.11
CA LEU A 47 -27.24 -1.60 25.69
C LEU A 47 -28.44 -1.72 24.74
N ALA A 48 -28.27 -1.48 23.44
CA ALA A 48 -29.34 -1.64 22.47
C ALA A 48 -29.89 -3.08 22.45
N VAL A 49 -29.01 -4.08 22.49
CA VAL A 49 -29.40 -5.50 22.57
C VAL A 49 -30.10 -5.82 23.89
N VAL A 50 -29.57 -5.34 25.02
CA VAL A 50 -30.17 -5.52 26.35
C VAL A 50 -31.58 -4.90 26.39
N ILE A 51 -31.75 -3.68 25.90
CA ILE A 51 -33.04 -3.00 25.82
C ILE A 51 -34.00 -3.77 24.91
N ALA A 52 -33.54 -4.24 23.75
CA ALA A 52 -34.36 -5.04 22.84
C ALA A 52 -34.84 -6.34 23.51
N ILE A 53 -33.97 -7.05 24.23
CA ILE A 53 -34.34 -8.25 25.00
C ILE A 53 -35.42 -7.92 26.04
N LEU A 54 -35.25 -6.84 26.80
CA LEU A 54 -36.22 -6.43 27.83
C LEU A 54 -37.58 -6.06 27.22
N ILE A 55 -37.59 -5.27 26.14
CA ILE A 55 -38.83 -4.88 25.45
C ILE A 55 -39.53 -6.12 24.89
N LEU A 56 -38.81 -6.99 24.18
CA LEU A 56 -39.36 -8.22 23.62
C LEU A 56 -39.92 -9.10 24.74
N GLY A 57 -39.23 -9.21 25.87
CA GLY A 57 -39.68 -10.02 27.01
C GLY A 57 -40.96 -9.50 27.66
N VAL A 58 -41.09 -8.19 27.79
CA VAL A 58 -42.32 -7.55 28.29
C VAL A 58 -43.47 -7.75 27.31
N VAL A 59 -43.25 -7.53 26.01
CA VAL A 59 -44.27 -7.73 24.96
C VAL A 59 -44.69 -9.19 24.88
N GLY A 60 -43.73 -10.12 24.84
CA GLY A 60 -44.00 -11.57 24.81
C GLY A 60 -44.80 -12.03 26.02
N SER A 61 -44.46 -11.51 27.21
CA SER A 61 -45.19 -11.77 28.46
C SER A 61 -46.63 -11.22 28.42
N ALA A 62 -46.83 -10.02 27.87
CA ALA A 62 -48.15 -9.42 27.72
C ALA A 62 -49.03 -10.21 26.72
N VAL A 63 -48.48 -10.57 25.55
CA VAL A 63 -49.17 -11.36 24.54
C VAL A 63 -49.55 -12.74 25.07
N ALA A 64 -48.63 -13.41 25.78
CA ALA A 64 -48.93 -14.67 26.45
C ALA A 64 -50.06 -14.52 27.47
N THR A 65 -50.14 -13.40 28.19
CA THR A 65 -51.22 -13.18 29.17
C THR A 65 -52.58 -12.95 28.48
N VAL A 66 -52.61 -12.28 27.32
CA VAL A 66 -53.84 -12.00 26.57
C VAL A 66 -54.35 -13.23 25.81
N ALA A 67 -53.45 -13.98 25.15
CA ALA A 67 -53.80 -15.18 24.38
C ALA A 67 -54.42 -16.31 25.23
N VAL A 68 -54.20 -16.27 26.54
CA VAL A 68 -54.55 -17.35 27.48
C VAL A 68 -55.97 -17.26 28.01
N LYS A 69 -56.72 -16.19 27.71
CA LYS A 69 -58.14 -16.11 28.09
C LYS A 69 -59.04 -17.16 27.41
N GLY A 70 -58.55 -17.90 26.42
CA GLY A 70 -59.30 -19.00 25.78
C GLY A 70 -58.51 -20.26 25.42
N ALA A 71 -57.18 -20.24 25.50
CA ALA A 71 -56.33 -21.37 25.14
C ALA A 71 -55.80 -22.10 26.38
N GLY A 72 -55.91 -23.43 26.39
CA GLY A 72 -55.48 -24.25 27.53
C GLY A 72 -54.01 -24.05 27.93
N LYS A 73 -53.65 -24.44 29.16
CA LYS A 73 -52.31 -24.29 29.78
C LYS A 73 -51.14 -24.71 28.86
N PHE A 74 -51.37 -25.66 27.97
CA PHE A 74 -50.40 -26.13 26.99
C PHE A 74 -49.96 -25.01 26.02
N LEU A 75 -50.91 -24.23 25.47
CA LEU A 75 -50.57 -23.18 24.50
C LEU A 75 -49.70 -22.08 25.15
N THR A 76 -49.97 -21.74 26.41
CA THR A 76 -49.14 -20.76 27.15
C THR A 76 -47.70 -21.21 27.28
N TRP A 77 -47.49 -22.48 27.62
CA TRP A 77 -46.14 -23.06 27.73
C TRP A 77 -45.46 -23.12 26.36
N ALA A 78 -46.19 -23.48 25.30
CA ALA A 78 -45.65 -23.51 23.94
C ALA A 78 -45.21 -22.10 23.47
N ILE A 79 -46.03 -21.08 23.70
CA ILE A 79 -45.68 -19.68 23.36
C ILE A 79 -44.46 -19.21 24.17
N SER A 80 -44.42 -19.52 25.47
CA SER A 80 -43.29 -19.13 26.34
C SER A 80 -41.99 -19.82 25.91
N ALA A 81 -42.05 -21.11 25.57
CA ALA A 81 -40.90 -21.87 25.08
C ALA A 81 -40.41 -21.34 23.72
N LEU A 82 -41.32 -21.07 22.79
CA LEU A 82 -40.99 -20.47 21.50
C LEU A 82 -40.32 -19.11 21.67
N PHE A 83 -40.82 -18.29 22.59
CA PHE A 83 -40.27 -16.97 22.87
C PHE A 83 -38.84 -17.05 23.42
N ILE A 84 -38.59 -17.94 24.40
CA ILE A 84 -37.25 -18.19 24.94
C ILE A 84 -36.31 -18.70 23.84
N LEU A 85 -36.78 -19.57 22.96
CA LEU A 85 -36.00 -20.09 21.83
C LEU A 85 -35.61 -18.97 20.86
N VAL A 86 -36.54 -18.07 20.51
CA VAL A 86 -36.26 -16.92 19.64
C VAL A 86 -35.26 -15.96 20.30
N LEU A 87 -35.42 -15.63 21.58
CA LEU A 87 -34.45 -14.81 22.32
C LEU A 87 -33.06 -15.45 22.34
N THR A 88 -33.00 -16.76 22.60
CA THR A 88 -31.74 -17.52 22.58
C THR A 88 -31.09 -17.42 21.21
N LEU A 89 -31.85 -17.64 20.13
CA LEU A 89 -31.35 -17.52 18.76
C LEU A 89 -30.87 -16.10 18.44
N CYS A 90 -31.57 -15.06 18.88
CA CYS A 90 -31.14 -13.68 18.69
C CYS A 90 -29.81 -13.41 19.40
N ILE A 91 -29.67 -13.82 20.67
CA ILE A 91 -28.44 -13.65 21.45
C ILE A 91 -27.32 -14.46 20.82
N THR A 92 -27.56 -15.72 20.46
CA THR A 92 -26.52 -16.54 19.82
C THR A 92 -26.10 -15.95 18.47
N SER A 93 -27.03 -15.38 17.71
CA SER A 93 -26.75 -14.72 16.44
C SER A 93 -25.89 -13.46 16.61
N VAL A 94 -26.18 -12.64 17.63
CA VAL A 94 -25.43 -11.40 17.90
C VAL A 94 -24.02 -11.70 18.38
N PHE A 95 -23.86 -12.60 19.36
CA PHE A 95 -22.57 -12.77 20.06
C PHE A 95 -21.69 -13.87 19.45
N PHE A 96 -22.27 -14.81 18.71
CA PHE A 96 -21.56 -15.97 18.18
C PHE A 96 -21.76 -16.16 16.67
N GLY A 97 -22.49 -15.26 15.99
CA GLY A 97 -22.74 -15.37 14.56
C GLY A 97 -23.65 -16.55 14.17
N TRP A 98 -24.28 -17.23 15.13
CA TRP A 98 -25.06 -18.46 14.89
C TRP A 98 -26.51 -18.36 15.39
N PRO A 99 -27.52 -18.68 14.57
CA PRO A 99 -27.44 -19.06 13.15
C PRO A 99 -27.05 -17.87 12.24
N LYS A 100 -26.40 -18.18 11.11
CA LYS A 100 -25.91 -17.19 10.13
C LYS A 100 -26.98 -16.20 9.69
N ASN A 101 -28.17 -16.70 9.35
CA ASN A 101 -29.28 -15.85 8.90
C ASN A 101 -29.78 -14.89 10.00
N GLY A 102 -29.73 -15.32 11.27
CA GLY A 102 -30.07 -14.45 12.38
C GLY A 102 -29.01 -13.37 12.59
N ALA A 103 -27.72 -13.70 12.45
CA ALA A 103 -26.63 -12.73 12.56
C ALA A 103 -26.74 -11.65 11.47
N ILE A 104 -26.99 -12.06 10.23
CA ILE A 104 -27.23 -11.14 9.10
C ILE A 104 -28.45 -10.26 9.34
N PHE A 105 -29.56 -10.86 9.80
CA PHE A 105 -30.78 -10.12 10.10
C PHE A 105 -30.54 -9.05 11.17
N ILE A 106 -29.87 -9.40 12.28
CA ILE A 106 -29.60 -8.44 13.35
C ILE A 106 -28.58 -7.38 12.91
N ALA A 107 -27.54 -7.74 12.17
CA ALA A 107 -26.58 -6.79 11.62
C ALA A 107 -27.27 -5.72 10.75
N ARG A 108 -28.18 -6.14 9.85
CA ARG A 108 -28.97 -5.21 9.03
C ARG A 108 -29.97 -4.39 9.85
N LEU A 109 -30.62 -5.00 10.84
CA LEU A 109 -31.57 -4.31 11.71
C LEU A 109 -30.90 -3.23 12.56
N THR A 110 -29.68 -3.50 13.03
CA THR A 110 -28.92 -2.61 13.92
C THR A 110 -27.94 -1.69 13.18
N GLY A 111 -27.66 -1.97 11.91
CA GLY A 111 -26.57 -1.32 11.17
C GLY A 111 -25.19 -1.64 11.74
N ALA A 112 -25.03 -2.78 12.41
CA ALA A 112 -23.79 -3.15 13.11
C ALA A 112 -23.03 -4.25 12.34
N PRO A 113 -22.08 -3.89 11.44
CA PRO A 113 -21.33 -4.87 10.64
C PRO A 113 -20.43 -5.78 11.50
N ILE A 114 -20.03 -5.34 12.70
CA ILE A 114 -19.24 -6.12 13.67
C ILE A 114 -19.86 -7.47 14.02
N ILE A 115 -21.18 -7.63 13.94
CA ILE A 115 -21.85 -8.92 14.20
C ILE A 115 -21.45 -9.96 13.14
N LEU A 116 -21.13 -9.51 11.92
CA LEU A 116 -20.82 -10.37 10.78
C LEU A 116 -19.39 -10.93 10.85
N SER A 117 -18.48 -10.32 11.63
CA SER A 117 -17.12 -10.85 11.79
C SER A 117 -17.07 -12.15 12.61
N GLN A 118 -18.12 -12.46 13.37
CA GLN A 118 -18.24 -13.72 14.12
C GLN A 118 -18.67 -14.91 13.26
N ILE A 119 -19.12 -14.67 12.03
CA ILE A 119 -19.57 -15.73 11.13
C ILE A 119 -18.34 -16.49 10.62
N THR A 120 -18.28 -17.79 10.88
CA THR A 120 -17.25 -18.66 10.29
C THR A 120 -17.32 -18.56 8.76
N PRO A 121 -16.22 -18.21 8.08
CA PRO A 121 -16.18 -18.16 6.63
C PRO A 121 -16.58 -19.49 6.00
N SER A 122 -17.28 -19.43 4.86
CA SER A 122 -17.67 -20.64 4.11
C SER A 122 -16.51 -21.27 3.35
N GLU A 123 -15.47 -20.48 3.04
CA GLU A 123 -14.28 -20.94 2.32
C GLU A 123 -13.10 -21.20 3.28
N PRO A 124 -12.27 -22.24 3.03
CA PRO A 124 -11.12 -22.53 3.86
C PRO A 124 -10.09 -21.40 3.81
N ALA A 125 -9.31 -21.26 4.89
CA ALA A 125 -8.25 -20.27 4.96
C ALA A 125 -7.13 -20.58 3.95
N ILE A 126 -6.68 -19.55 3.24
CA ILE A 126 -5.53 -19.59 2.33
C ILE A 126 -4.30 -19.20 3.13
N SER A 127 -3.23 -19.99 3.07
CA SER A 127 -2.00 -19.73 3.82
C SER A 127 -0.79 -19.69 2.89
N ILE A 128 0.00 -18.62 2.99
CA ILE A 128 1.24 -18.42 2.25
C ILE A 128 2.40 -18.53 3.23
N ALA A 129 3.12 -19.65 3.13
CA ALA A 129 4.26 -19.95 3.98
C ALA A 129 5.40 -18.94 3.78
N SER A 130 6.22 -18.75 4.82
CA SER A 130 7.30 -17.76 4.87
C SER A 130 8.35 -17.85 3.76
N SER A 131 8.59 -19.04 3.21
CA SER A 131 9.54 -19.25 2.12
C SER A 131 8.96 -19.08 0.73
N ARG A 132 7.67 -18.75 0.58
CA ARG A 132 7.00 -18.66 -0.72
C ARG A 132 6.75 -17.21 -1.12
N THR A 133 7.01 -16.95 -2.40
CA THR A 133 6.48 -15.79 -3.13
C THR A 133 5.33 -16.27 -4.00
N VAL A 134 4.16 -15.67 -3.83
CA VAL A 134 2.95 -15.97 -4.61
C VAL A 134 2.49 -14.68 -5.27
N ALA A 135 2.22 -14.73 -6.56
CA ALA A 135 1.72 -13.55 -7.24
C ALA A 135 0.24 -13.35 -6.91
N ILE A 136 -0.20 -12.10 -6.71
CA ILE A 136 -1.59 -11.81 -6.31
C ILE A 136 -2.57 -12.36 -7.34
N GLN A 137 -2.24 -12.36 -8.62
CA GLN A 137 -3.07 -12.90 -9.70
C GLN A 137 -3.33 -14.41 -9.59
N ASP A 138 -2.45 -15.15 -8.90
CA ASP A 138 -2.56 -16.59 -8.73
C ASP A 138 -3.47 -16.98 -7.55
N LEU A 139 -3.94 -15.98 -6.78
CA LEU A 139 -4.95 -16.19 -5.75
C LEU A 139 -6.30 -16.55 -6.37
N VAL A 140 -7.12 -17.24 -5.59
CA VAL A 140 -8.48 -17.60 -6.01
C VAL A 140 -9.32 -16.36 -6.33
N ASP A 141 -10.21 -16.48 -7.32
CA ASP A 141 -11.06 -15.41 -7.80
C ASP A 141 -11.88 -14.71 -6.70
N SER A 142 -12.34 -15.46 -5.69
CA SER A 142 -13.12 -14.93 -4.57
C SER A 142 -12.35 -13.89 -3.76
N VAL A 143 -11.01 -13.92 -3.77
CA VAL A 143 -10.16 -12.92 -3.12
C VAL A 143 -9.92 -11.70 -4.01
N ARG A 144 -9.83 -11.90 -5.32
CA ARG A 144 -9.38 -10.85 -6.26
C ARG A 144 -10.49 -9.94 -6.76
N ARG A 145 -11.75 -10.38 -6.67
CA ARG A 145 -12.90 -9.60 -7.16
C ARG A 145 -13.26 -8.49 -6.17
N PRO A 146 -13.62 -7.29 -6.63
CA PRO A 146 -14.17 -6.25 -5.76
C PRO A 146 -15.41 -6.74 -5.00
N VAL A 147 -15.66 -6.16 -3.84
CA VAL A 147 -16.87 -6.43 -3.02
C VAL A 147 -18.08 -5.82 -3.71
N LYS A 148 -19.20 -6.55 -3.75
CA LYS A 148 -20.49 -6.02 -4.19
C LYS A 148 -21.24 -5.41 -3.00
N GLY A 149 -22.21 -4.55 -3.31
CA GLY A 149 -22.97 -3.83 -2.30
C GLY A 149 -22.54 -2.37 -2.22
N THR A 150 -23.53 -1.53 -1.91
CA THR A 150 -23.37 -0.07 -1.88
C THR A 150 -23.19 0.45 -0.46
N ASP A 151 -23.76 -0.23 0.53
CA ASP A 151 -23.68 0.11 1.94
C ASP A 151 -22.65 -0.77 2.68
N GLU A 152 -22.23 -0.28 3.84
CA GLU A 152 -21.19 -0.91 4.67
C GLU A 152 -21.60 -2.30 5.16
N THR A 153 -22.85 -2.48 5.58
CA THR A 153 -23.34 -3.76 6.11
C THR A 153 -23.38 -4.84 5.02
N SER A 154 -23.89 -4.51 3.83
CA SER A 154 -23.90 -5.45 2.69
C SER A 154 -22.49 -5.86 2.26
N ARG A 155 -21.54 -4.93 2.30
CA ARG A 155 -20.13 -5.21 1.98
C ARG A 155 -19.49 -6.10 3.04
N ALA A 156 -19.68 -5.80 4.32
CA ALA A 156 -19.19 -6.62 5.43
C ALA A 156 -19.80 -8.04 5.40
N GLU A 157 -21.07 -8.16 5.00
CA GLU A 157 -21.76 -9.44 4.81
C GLU A 157 -21.10 -10.25 3.70
N GLU A 158 -20.84 -9.65 2.53
CA GLU A 158 -20.15 -10.33 1.45
C GLU A 158 -18.74 -10.77 1.87
N LEU A 159 -17.99 -9.90 2.53
CA LEU A 159 -16.65 -10.20 3.03
C LEU A 159 -16.65 -11.33 4.06
N SER A 160 -17.68 -11.44 4.91
CA SER A 160 -17.80 -12.53 5.90
C SER A 160 -17.88 -13.93 5.27
N ALA A 161 -18.34 -14.01 4.01
CA ALA A 161 -18.39 -15.27 3.27
C ALA A 161 -17.07 -15.61 2.57
N ARG A 162 -16.14 -14.66 2.45
CA ARG A 162 -14.86 -14.82 1.74
C ARG A 162 -13.81 -15.50 2.62
N PRO A 163 -12.80 -16.14 2.01
CA PRO A 163 -11.78 -16.86 2.78
C PRO A 163 -10.92 -15.87 3.58
N ARG A 164 -10.29 -16.42 4.63
CA ARG A 164 -9.21 -15.72 5.34
C ARG A 164 -7.91 -15.93 4.59
N LEU A 165 -7.04 -14.93 4.59
CA LEU A 165 -5.71 -15.01 3.98
C LEU A 165 -4.65 -14.80 5.06
N ASN A 166 -3.87 -15.84 5.32
CA ASN A 166 -2.71 -15.81 6.21
C ASN A 166 -1.44 -15.70 5.37
N VAL A 167 -0.67 -14.64 5.56
CA VAL A 167 0.54 -14.35 4.81
C VAL A 167 1.71 -14.27 5.79
N SER A 168 2.59 -15.25 5.71
CA SER A 168 3.91 -15.20 6.35
C SER A 168 5.04 -15.08 5.33
N GLY A 169 4.77 -15.34 4.05
CA GLY A 169 5.70 -15.17 2.94
C GLY A 169 5.52 -13.85 2.21
N THR A 170 5.68 -13.87 0.88
CA THR A 170 5.56 -12.69 0.03
C THR A 170 4.37 -12.82 -0.93
N LEU A 171 3.52 -11.81 -0.96
CA LEU A 171 2.56 -11.57 -2.02
C LEU A 171 3.12 -10.51 -2.96
N GLU A 172 3.12 -10.77 -4.26
CA GLU A 172 3.71 -9.85 -5.24
C GLU A 172 2.72 -9.49 -6.34
N MET A 173 2.70 -8.21 -6.72
CA MET A 173 1.99 -7.72 -7.91
C MET A 173 2.96 -7.55 -9.06
N ALA A 174 2.50 -7.74 -10.29
CA ALA A 174 3.28 -7.28 -11.44
C ALA A 174 3.35 -5.74 -11.45
N ALA A 175 4.44 -5.21 -12.01
CA ALA A 175 4.75 -3.78 -11.93
C ALA A 175 3.68 -2.92 -12.62
N GLY A 176 3.25 -1.85 -11.92
CA GLY A 176 2.27 -0.89 -12.43
C GLY A 176 0.84 -1.42 -12.57
N GLU A 177 0.53 -2.62 -12.06
CA GLU A 177 -0.83 -3.14 -12.10
C GLU A 177 -1.72 -2.56 -11.00
N SER A 178 -3.03 -2.55 -11.25
CA SER A 178 -4.04 -2.31 -10.20
C SER A 178 -4.68 -3.63 -9.78
N ARG A 179 -4.68 -3.93 -8.48
CA ARG A 179 -5.24 -5.16 -7.92
C ARG A 179 -6.16 -4.87 -6.73
N THR A 180 -7.09 -5.79 -6.50
CA THR A 180 -7.98 -5.78 -5.33
C THR A 180 -7.78 -7.08 -4.55
N LEU A 181 -7.72 -6.97 -3.24
CA LEU A 181 -7.80 -8.07 -2.27
C LEU A 181 -9.02 -7.81 -1.40
N ALA A 182 -10.01 -8.68 -1.48
CA ALA A 182 -11.20 -8.59 -0.65
C ALA A 182 -11.45 -9.92 0.07
N LEU A 183 -11.39 -9.88 1.41
CA LEU A 183 -11.25 -11.04 2.29
C LEU A 183 -12.09 -10.87 3.56
N SER A 184 -12.44 -11.96 4.26
CA SER A 184 -13.00 -11.82 5.61
C SER A 184 -11.95 -11.26 6.57
N THR A 185 -10.79 -11.92 6.63
CA THR A 185 -9.65 -11.52 7.46
C THR A 185 -8.37 -11.56 6.63
N LEU A 186 -7.56 -10.51 6.71
CA LEU A 186 -6.17 -10.53 6.26
C LEU A 186 -5.26 -10.61 7.48
N ASN A 187 -4.43 -11.65 7.55
CA ASN A 187 -3.44 -11.85 8.59
C ASN A 187 -2.03 -11.76 8.01
N LEU A 188 -1.26 -10.74 8.39
CA LEU A 188 0.12 -10.51 7.98
C LEU A 188 1.07 -10.70 9.17
N ASN A 189 1.58 -11.91 9.34
CA ASN A 189 2.51 -12.29 10.43
C ASN A 189 3.91 -12.44 9.86
N ASP A 190 4.73 -11.41 10.01
CA ASP A 190 6.04 -11.25 9.36
C ASP A 190 6.01 -11.36 7.81
N GLY A 191 4.82 -11.46 7.22
CA GLY A 191 4.60 -11.52 5.79
C GLY A 191 4.66 -10.15 5.14
N GLN A 192 4.86 -10.15 3.83
CA GLN A 192 4.94 -8.93 3.05
C GLN A 192 4.07 -8.95 1.79
N ILE A 193 3.56 -7.77 1.42
CA ILE A 193 2.92 -7.50 0.13
C ILE A 193 3.77 -6.49 -0.62
N VAL A 194 4.20 -6.84 -1.84
CA VAL A 194 5.00 -6.01 -2.74
C VAL A 194 4.13 -5.55 -3.91
N THR A 195 3.89 -4.24 -4.02
CA THR A 195 2.98 -3.69 -5.05
C THR A 195 3.67 -3.35 -6.37
N ASN A 196 5.00 -3.31 -6.40
CA ASN A 196 5.81 -2.90 -7.55
C ASN A 196 5.36 -1.55 -8.17
N GLY A 197 4.99 -0.60 -7.31
CA GLY A 197 4.49 0.74 -7.69
C GLY A 197 3.07 0.75 -8.24
N GLY A 198 2.37 -0.39 -8.19
CA GLY A 198 0.99 -0.53 -8.59
C GLY A 198 -0.01 -0.08 -7.53
N ASP A 199 -1.29 -0.06 -7.92
CA ASP A 199 -2.40 0.34 -7.05
C ASP A 199 -3.03 -0.89 -6.39
N LEU A 200 -3.12 -0.90 -5.07
CA LEU A 200 -3.68 -2.01 -4.30
C LEU A 200 -4.85 -1.54 -3.45
N LEU A 201 -6.03 -2.11 -3.70
CA LEU A 201 -7.18 -2.01 -2.79
C LEU A 201 -7.24 -3.25 -1.92
N ILE A 202 -7.10 -3.10 -0.61
CA ILE A 202 -7.35 -4.14 0.38
C ILE A 202 -8.67 -3.79 1.07
N GLU A 203 -9.63 -4.70 1.06
CA GLU A 203 -10.90 -4.55 1.74
C GLU A 203 -11.22 -5.77 2.58
N VAL A 204 -11.31 -5.58 3.89
CA VAL A 204 -11.44 -6.68 4.85
C VAL A 204 -12.42 -6.35 5.97
N ASN A 205 -12.97 -7.36 6.64
CA ASN A 205 -13.63 -7.13 7.92
C ASN A 205 -12.56 -6.88 8.98
N ASP A 206 -11.60 -7.80 9.09
CA ASP A 206 -10.54 -7.73 10.10
C ASP A 206 -9.16 -7.67 9.45
N LEU A 207 -8.33 -6.72 9.90
CA LEU A 207 -6.92 -6.62 9.52
C LEU A 207 -6.06 -6.95 10.74
N ILE A 208 -5.38 -8.09 10.70
CA ILE A 208 -4.49 -8.53 11.77
C ILE A 208 -3.06 -8.47 11.24
N SER A 209 -2.18 -7.77 11.93
CA SER A 209 -0.78 -7.72 11.53
C SER A 209 0.16 -7.81 12.71
N ASP A 210 1.07 -8.79 12.68
CA ASP A 210 2.20 -8.90 13.58
C ASP A 210 3.47 -8.65 12.76
N ASN A 211 3.96 -7.42 12.77
CA ASN A 211 5.10 -6.94 11.96
C ASN A 211 4.97 -7.14 10.44
N GLY A 212 3.74 -7.30 9.94
CA GLY A 212 3.46 -7.36 8.51
C GLY A 212 3.94 -6.11 7.78
N THR A 213 4.28 -6.26 6.50
CA THR A 213 4.75 -5.14 5.68
C THR A 213 4.02 -5.05 4.34
N ILE A 214 3.56 -3.86 3.96
CA ILE A 214 3.19 -3.54 2.57
C ILE A 214 4.27 -2.60 2.03
N ARG A 215 4.90 -2.91 0.91
CA ARG A 215 5.94 -2.06 0.32
C ARG A 215 5.79 -1.91 -1.18
N SER A 216 6.16 -0.75 -1.71
CA SER A 216 6.11 -0.52 -3.16
C SER A 216 7.16 -1.31 -3.92
N PHE A 217 8.38 -1.40 -3.40
CA PHE A 217 9.48 -2.08 -4.07
C PHE A 217 10.28 -2.93 -3.07
N PRO A 218 10.87 -4.06 -3.48
CA PRO A 218 11.74 -4.84 -2.61
C PRO A 218 12.96 -4.03 -2.13
N ASP A 219 13.56 -3.26 -3.04
CA ASP A 219 14.63 -2.31 -2.78
C ASP A 219 14.30 -0.96 -3.46
N PRO A 220 13.71 -0.02 -2.72
CA PRO A 220 13.37 1.30 -3.25
C PRO A 220 14.58 2.25 -3.37
N ILE A 221 15.71 1.93 -2.73
CA ILE A 221 16.92 2.77 -2.76
C ILE A 221 17.71 2.51 -4.05
N LYS A 222 17.54 1.32 -4.65
CA LYS A 222 18.12 1.02 -5.95
C LYS A 222 17.56 1.96 -7.02
N ALA A 223 18.45 2.73 -7.64
CA ALA A 223 18.11 3.59 -8.76
C ALA A 223 17.58 2.77 -9.95
N ALA A 224 16.70 3.39 -10.74
CA ALA A 224 16.30 2.84 -12.02
C ALA A 224 17.56 2.56 -12.87
N THR A 225 17.59 1.43 -13.58
CA THR A 225 18.72 1.11 -14.47
C THR A 225 18.84 2.14 -15.58
N GLN A 226 17.70 2.67 -16.04
CA GLN A 226 17.58 3.74 -17.02
C GLN A 226 16.28 4.51 -16.73
N GLY A 227 16.28 5.81 -16.98
CA GLY A 227 15.07 6.62 -16.90
C GLY A 227 14.71 7.10 -15.49
N GLU A 228 13.50 7.64 -15.41
CA GLU A 228 12.90 8.14 -14.18
C GLU A 228 12.63 7.03 -13.17
N GLY A 229 12.70 7.37 -11.88
CA GLY A 229 12.29 6.48 -10.81
C GLY A 229 10.80 6.22 -10.84
N LYS A 230 10.39 4.99 -10.53
CA LYS A 230 8.97 4.62 -10.42
C LYS A 230 8.36 5.14 -9.11
N SER A 231 7.12 5.61 -9.19
CA SER A 231 6.36 6.09 -8.03
C SER A 231 5.88 4.94 -7.14
N GLY A 232 5.63 5.23 -5.87
CA GLY A 232 5.19 4.24 -4.88
C GLY A 232 3.78 3.66 -5.09
N GLY A 233 2.99 4.19 -6.02
CA GLY A 233 1.61 3.75 -6.28
C GLY A 233 0.62 4.16 -5.18
N LYS A 234 -0.62 3.67 -5.26
CA LYS A 234 -1.66 3.91 -4.26
C LYS A 234 -2.05 2.63 -3.53
N VAL A 235 -2.01 2.64 -2.20
CA VAL A 235 -2.60 1.58 -1.37
C VAL A 235 -3.82 2.13 -0.65
N THR A 236 -4.97 1.50 -0.86
CA THR A 236 -6.21 1.78 -0.14
C THR A 236 -6.52 0.60 0.76
N ILE A 237 -6.64 0.83 2.07
CA ILE A 237 -7.03 -0.18 3.05
C ILE A 237 -8.40 0.20 3.58
N VAL A 238 -9.38 -0.67 3.39
CA VAL A 238 -10.74 -0.53 3.91
C VAL A 238 -10.96 -1.65 4.91
N VAL A 239 -11.24 -1.29 6.15
CA VAL A 239 -11.48 -2.21 7.26
C VAL A 239 -12.87 -1.92 7.81
N HIS A 240 -13.71 -2.94 7.91
CA HIS A 240 -15.11 -2.80 8.35
C HIS A 240 -15.32 -3.10 9.84
N ASN A 241 -14.36 -3.75 10.50
CA ASN A 241 -14.48 -4.11 11.91
C ASN A 241 -13.28 -3.60 12.74
N GLU A 242 -12.14 -4.30 12.68
CA GLU A 242 -11.02 -4.00 13.58
C GLU A 242 -9.66 -4.11 12.87
N ILE A 243 -8.71 -3.29 13.34
CA ILE A 243 -7.29 -3.40 13.03
C ILE A 243 -6.56 -3.80 14.30
N THR A 244 -5.92 -4.96 14.29
CA THR A 244 -5.19 -5.50 15.44
C THR A 244 -3.70 -5.64 15.13
N GLY A 245 -2.85 -5.21 16.05
CA GLY A 245 -1.40 -5.31 15.93
C GLY A 245 -0.76 -4.13 15.19
N ARG A 246 0.38 -4.35 14.54
CA ARG A 246 1.18 -3.31 13.86
C ARG A 246 1.52 -3.70 12.43
N LEU A 247 0.97 -2.94 11.49
CA LEU A 247 1.26 -3.00 10.07
C LEU A 247 2.26 -1.91 9.67
N ASN A 248 3.31 -2.29 8.92
CA ASN A 248 4.27 -1.37 8.35
C ASN A 248 3.95 -1.12 6.87
N VAL A 249 3.77 0.13 6.46
CA VAL A 249 3.46 0.50 5.07
C VAL A 249 4.56 1.40 4.50
N GLN A 250 5.33 0.90 3.54
CA GLN A 250 6.48 1.57 2.94
C GLN A 250 6.23 1.86 1.46
N LEU A 251 5.58 2.98 1.17
CA LEU A 251 5.29 3.39 -0.20
C LEU A 251 6.33 4.40 -0.71
N LEU A 252 7.56 3.94 -0.83
CA LEU A 252 8.69 4.76 -1.26
C LEU A 252 8.75 4.85 -2.79
N GLY A 253 9.09 6.03 -3.31
CA GLY A 253 9.48 6.19 -4.72
C GLY A 253 10.89 5.65 -4.98
N GLN A 254 11.16 5.16 -6.19
CA GLN A 254 12.52 4.74 -6.59
C GLN A 254 13.39 5.93 -6.94
N ASN A 255 14.71 5.80 -6.74
CA ASN A 255 15.65 6.81 -7.22
C ASN A 255 15.71 6.85 -8.76
N GLY A 256 15.89 8.04 -9.32
CA GLY A 256 16.12 8.23 -10.75
C GLY A 256 17.49 7.70 -11.17
N ALA A 257 17.62 7.27 -12.42
CA ALA A 257 18.90 6.87 -12.98
C ALA A 257 19.88 8.06 -13.07
N ASN A 258 21.18 7.80 -13.02
CA ASN A 258 22.19 8.83 -13.26
C ASN A 258 22.24 9.21 -14.75
N GLY A 259 22.64 10.43 -15.05
CA GLY A 259 22.94 10.86 -16.40
C GLY A 259 24.20 10.17 -16.93
N ALA A 260 24.23 9.86 -18.22
CA ALA A 260 25.43 9.37 -18.89
C ALA A 260 26.50 10.44 -19.01
N ASP A 261 27.76 10.05 -18.84
CA ASP A 261 28.92 10.93 -19.05
C ASP A 261 29.05 11.33 -20.53
N GLY A 262 29.57 12.53 -20.77
CA GLY A 262 29.90 13.00 -22.10
C GLY A 262 31.09 12.25 -22.69
N ALA A 263 31.07 12.01 -24.00
CA ALA A 263 32.18 11.37 -24.69
C ALA A 263 33.42 12.29 -24.74
N LYS A 264 34.64 11.72 -24.69
CA LYS A 264 35.86 12.49 -24.94
C LYS A 264 35.86 13.04 -26.37
N GLY A 265 36.30 14.28 -26.54
CA GLY A 265 36.48 14.90 -27.85
C GLY A 265 37.59 14.21 -28.66
N GLY A 266 37.45 14.19 -29.99
CA GLY A 266 38.47 13.66 -30.88
C GLY A 266 39.75 14.51 -30.91
N THR A 267 40.90 13.87 -31.10
CA THR A 267 42.18 14.57 -31.24
C THR A 267 42.22 15.44 -32.50
N GLY A 268 42.88 16.59 -32.43
CA GLY A 268 43.10 17.47 -33.58
C GLY A 268 43.98 16.82 -34.66
N GLY A 269 43.88 17.33 -35.88
CA GLY A 269 44.70 16.91 -37.02
C GLY A 269 46.12 17.45 -36.94
N LYS A 270 47.08 16.69 -37.48
CA LYS A 270 48.47 17.11 -37.58
C LYS A 270 48.60 18.37 -38.45
N GLY A 271 49.48 19.29 -38.06
CA GLY A 271 49.83 20.46 -38.87
C GLY A 271 50.52 20.08 -40.18
N ALA A 272 50.41 20.94 -41.20
CA ALA A 272 51.13 20.75 -42.46
C ALA A 272 52.65 20.90 -42.26
N SER A 273 53.44 20.11 -42.99
CA SER A 273 54.90 20.23 -42.96
C SER A 273 55.38 21.60 -43.46
N GLY A 274 56.53 22.03 -42.95
CA GLY A 274 57.18 23.26 -43.38
C GLY A 274 57.73 23.14 -44.79
N ASP A 275 57.84 24.27 -45.49
CA ASP A 275 58.46 24.31 -46.81
C ASP A 275 59.92 23.85 -46.72
N ASN A 276 60.35 22.97 -47.64
CA ASN A 276 61.77 22.63 -47.75
C ASN A 276 62.59 23.87 -48.13
N SER A 277 63.87 23.87 -47.75
CA SER A 277 64.79 24.92 -48.14
C SER A 277 64.96 24.94 -49.67
N ALA A 278 65.28 26.12 -50.21
CA ALA A 278 65.57 26.29 -51.63
C ALA A 278 66.99 26.85 -51.79
N SER A 279 67.86 26.07 -52.44
CA SER A 279 69.22 26.50 -52.78
C SER A 279 69.30 27.04 -54.21
N GLY A 280 70.02 28.14 -54.37
CA GLY A 280 70.51 28.62 -55.66
C GLY A 280 71.83 27.94 -56.04
N VAL A 281 72.42 28.37 -57.17
CA VAL A 281 73.67 27.78 -57.69
C VAL A 281 74.87 28.09 -56.77
N VAL A 282 74.84 29.21 -56.04
CA VAL A 282 75.94 29.66 -55.18
C VAL A 282 75.49 30.22 -53.82
N ASP A 283 74.19 30.21 -53.53
CA ASP A 283 73.61 30.81 -52.33
C ASP A 283 72.42 30.01 -51.77
N CYS A 284 72.13 30.16 -50.48
CA CYS A 284 70.87 29.67 -49.89
C CYS A 284 69.79 30.75 -50.07
N ARG A 285 68.79 30.49 -50.94
CA ARG A 285 67.73 31.45 -51.22
C ARG A 285 66.70 31.52 -50.10
N ARG A 286 66.42 30.38 -49.46
CA ARG A 286 65.48 30.28 -48.34
C ARG A 286 65.81 29.04 -47.51
N GLY A 287 65.99 29.21 -46.20
CA GLY A 287 66.14 28.10 -45.25
C GLY A 287 64.86 27.24 -45.14
N PRO A 288 64.94 26.08 -44.47
CA PRO A 288 63.76 25.25 -44.24
C PRO A 288 62.74 25.98 -43.36
N GLY A 289 61.47 25.92 -43.76
CA GLY A 289 60.36 26.53 -43.05
C GLY A 289 59.97 25.73 -41.80
N ARG A 290 59.42 26.43 -40.80
CA ARG A 290 58.79 25.81 -39.64
C ARG A 290 57.51 25.07 -40.05
N GLY A 291 57.26 23.91 -39.46
CA GLY A 291 55.99 23.19 -39.61
C GLY A 291 54.80 23.99 -39.08
N ARG A 292 53.61 23.84 -39.66
CA ARG A 292 52.41 24.53 -39.18
C ARG A 292 51.95 23.96 -37.85
N THR A 293 51.35 24.79 -37.00
CA THR A 293 50.68 24.35 -35.77
C THR A 293 49.61 23.30 -36.09
N GLY A 294 49.47 22.29 -35.23
CA GLY A 294 48.37 21.32 -35.35
C GLY A 294 47.00 21.97 -35.13
N SER A 295 45.92 21.33 -35.59
CA SER A 295 44.58 21.85 -35.35
C SER A 295 44.14 21.61 -33.90
N SER A 296 43.17 22.39 -33.43
CA SER A 296 42.58 22.18 -32.11
C SER A 296 41.93 20.80 -32.01
N GLY A 297 41.95 20.22 -30.81
CA GLY A 297 41.09 19.08 -30.51
C GLY A 297 39.61 19.43 -30.65
N LEU A 298 38.77 18.41 -30.86
CA LEU A 298 37.32 18.59 -30.88
C LEU A 298 36.79 18.79 -29.46
N ALA A 299 35.64 19.45 -29.34
CA ALA A 299 34.97 19.60 -28.07
C ALA A 299 34.59 18.24 -27.47
N GLY A 300 34.64 18.16 -26.13
CA GLY A 300 34.04 17.04 -25.41
C GLY A 300 32.52 17.01 -25.58
N GLY A 301 31.93 15.83 -25.47
CA GLY A 301 30.50 15.64 -25.51
C GLY A 301 29.81 16.21 -24.27
N THR A 302 28.61 16.75 -24.44
CA THR A 302 27.74 17.16 -23.33
C THR A 302 27.26 15.93 -22.56
N ALA A 303 27.32 16.00 -21.23
CA ALA A 303 26.80 14.95 -20.38
C ALA A 303 25.27 14.99 -20.32
N GLN A 304 24.64 13.85 -20.04
CA GLN A 304 23.20 13.81 -19.83
C GLN A 304 22.84 14.25 -18.40
N ASN A 305 21.63 14.79 -18.25
CA ASN A 305 21.06 15.09 -16.95
C ASN A 305 20.76 13.80 -16.18
N GLY A 306 20.76 13.89 -14.85
CA GLY A 306 20.17 12.87 -14.00
C GLY A 306 18.65 12.81 -14.21
N PHE A 307 18.08 11.63 -14.05
CA PHE A 307 16.65 11.42 -14.21
C PHE A 307 15.88 11.76 -12.92
N LYS A 308 14.61 12.14 -13.06
CA LYS A 308 13.74 12.44 -11.92
C LYS A 308 13.58 11.21 -11.00
N GLY A 309 13.53 11.43 -9.69
CA GLY A 309 13.14 10.43 -8.70
C GLY A 309 11.63 10.16 -8.69
N GLY A 310 11.22 8.93 -8.39
CA GLY A 310 9.81 8.55 -8.33
C GLY A 310 9.10 9.22 -7.16
N ASP A 311 7.82 9.50 -7.33
CA ASP A 311 7.02 10.12 -6.26
C ASP A 311 6.74 9.10 -5.14
N GLY A 312 6.62 9.58 -3.90
CA GLY A 312 6.13 8.76 -2.79
C GLY A 312 4.68 8.33 -3.02
N GLY A 313 4.30 7.17 -2.47
CA GLY A 313 2.96 6.62 -2.68
C GLY A 313 1.86 7.29 -1.85
N ILE A 314 0.62 6.96 -2.18
CA ILE A 314 -0.58 7.42 -1.47
C ILE A 314 -1.12 6.26 -0.63
N LEU A 315 -1.22 6.47 0.68
CA LEU A 315 -1.86 5.55 1.60
C LEU A 315 -3.21 6.11 2.03
N GLU A 316 -4.30 5.49 1.59
CA GLU A 316 -5.66 5.80 2.02
C GLU A 316 -6.16 4.71 2.96
N ILE A 317 -6.54 5.06 4.18
CA ILE A 317 -7.09 4.13 5.17
C ILE A 317 -8.53 4.54 5.47
N ARG A 318 -9.43 3.57 5.42
CA ARG A 318 -10.84 3.69 5.78
C ARG A 318 -11.14 2.68 6.87
N ALA A 319 -11.47 3.15 8.07
CA ALA A 319 -11.70 2.29 9.24
C ALA A 319 -12.90 2.80 10.05
N PRO A 320 -13.56 1.96 10.87
CA PRO A 320 -14.71 2.38 11.65
C PRO A 320 -14.31 3.37 12.75
N SER A 321 -15.27 4.19 13.14
CA SER A 321 -15.10 5.16 14.24
C SER A 321 -14.69 4.46 15.53
N GLY A 322 -13.54 4.83 16.10
CA GLY A 322 -13.02 4.27 17.35
C GLY A 322 -11.78 3.37 17.17
N VAL A 323 -11.43 2.98 15.94
CA VAL A 323 -10.18 2.26 15.66
C VAL A 323 -8.99 3.22 15.63
N SER A 324 -7.96 2.98 16.45
CA SER A 324 -6.72 3.77 16.46
C SER A 324 -5.82 3.38 15.28
N VAL A 325 -6.01 4.06 14.15
CA VAL A 325 -5.22 3.83 12.93
C VAL A 325 -3.75 4.23 13.10
N ASP A 326 -3.47 5.24 13.92
CA ASP A 326 -2.11 5.76 14.11
C ASP A 326 -1.20 4.81 14.88
N ASP A 327 -1.74 4.09 15.86
CA ASP A 327 -0.97 3.10 16.62
C ASP A 327 -0.77 1.81 15.82
N ALA A 328 -1.77 1.46 15.01
CA ALA A 328 -1.81 0.20 14.27
C ALA A 328 -1.08 0.24 12.92
N ILE A 329 -0.98 1.41 12.26
CA ILE A 329 -0.37 1.52 10.93
C ILE A 329 0.74 2.56 10.91
N VAL A 330 1.98 2.07 10.89
CA VAL A 330 3.18 2.88 10.71
C VAL A 330 3.46 3.02 9.22
N SER A 331 3.64 4.24 8.73
CA SER A 331 3.84 4.48 7.29
C SER A 331 5.08 5.30 6.97
N LYS A 332 5.71 4.99 5.83
CA LYS A 332 6.85 5.70 5.25
C LYS A 332 6.59 5.93 3.76
N LEU A 333 6.38 7.20 3.38
CA LEU A 333 5.89 7.60 2.06
C LEU A 333 6.86 8.59 1.37
N SER A 334 8.16 8.45 1.61
CA SER A 334 9.18 9.37 1.09
C SER A 334 9.35 9.25 -0.43
N PRO A 335 9.69 10.34 -1.13
CA PRO A 335 10.02 10.28 -2.55
C PRO A 335 11.37 9.59 -2.78
N GLY A 336 11.56 9.16 -4.02
CA GLY A 336 12.88 8.80 -4.54
C GLY A 336 13.70 10.05 -4.85
N ARG A 337 15.01 9.92 -4.72
CA ARG A 337 15.96 10.97 -5.08
C ARG A 337 16.16 11.06 -6.59
N GLY A 338 16.40 12.26 -7.09
CA GLY A 338 16.86 12.45 -8.45
C GLY A 338 18.23 11.83 -8.69
N GLY A 339 18.47 11.43 -9.93
CA GLY A 339 19.75 10.90 -10.36
C GLY A 339 20.84 11.96 -10.35
N SER A 340 22.09 11.52 -10.15
CA SER A 340 23.25 12.41 -10.30
C SER A 340 23.45 12.80 -11.76
N PRO A 341 23.96 14.01 -12.05
CA PRO A 341 24.31 14.40 -13.41
C PRO A 341 25.46 13.56 -13.96
N GLY A 342 25.49 13.38 -15.28
CA GLY A 342 26.68 12.87 -15.95
C GLY A 342 27.83 13.89 -15.91
N LYS A 343 29.06 13.40 -15.96
CA LYS A 343 30.26 14.23 -16.06
C LYS A 343 30.45 14.74 -17.49
N PRO A 344 30.87 16.01 -17.69
CA PRO A 344 31.18 16.50 -19.02
C PRO A 344 32.28 15.68 -19.68
N GLY A 345 32.19 15.50 -21.00
CA GLY A 345 33.26 14.87 -21.76
C GLY A 345 34.49 15.77 -21.79
N GLU A 346 35.66 15.19 -21.60
CA GLU A 346 36.90 15.94 -21.73
C GLU A 346 37.08 16.42 -23.19
N GLY A 347 37.59 17.63 -23.38
CA GLY A 347 38.01 18.09 -24.70
C GLY A 347 39.09 17.19 -25.32
N GLY A 348 39.07 17.05 -26.63
CA GLY A 348 40.06 16.27 -27.36
C GLY A 348 41.43 16.90 -27.29
N ASP A 349 42.47 16.08 -27.33
CA ASP A 349 43.85 16.59 -27.33
C ASP A 349 44.11 17.37 -28.63
N GLY A 350 44.95 18.40 -28.57
CA GLY A 350 45.35 19.13 -29.77
C GLY A 350 46.13 18.24 -30.75
N GLY A 351 46.01 18.54 -32.04
CA GLY A 351 46.75 17.83 -33.07
C GLY A 351 48.25 18.13 -32.97
N PRO A 352 49.13 17.17 -33.29
CA PRO A 352 50.57 17.43 -33.28
C PRO A 352 50.94 18.49 -34.32
N GLY A 353 52.02 19.23 -34.06
CA GLY A 353 52.59 20.14 -35.06
C GLY A 353 53.05 19.42 -36.33
N GLY A 354 53.05 20.14 -37.44
CA GLY A 354 53.63 19.66 -38.69
C GLY A 354 55.14 19.52 -38.59
N ASP A 355 55.71 18.63 -39.40
CA ASP A 355 57.16 18.45 -39.42
C ASP A 355 57.84 19.71 -39.97
N GLY A 356 59.07 19.99 -39.55
CA GLY A 356 59.86 21.04 -40.17
C GLY A 356 60.19 20.74 -41.63
N GLY A 357 60.47 21.78 -42.42
CA GLY A 357 61.02 21.60 -43.76
C GLY A 357 62.42 20.97 -43.72
N GLY A 358 62.74 20.17 -44.73
CA GLY A 358 64.07 19.59 -44.89
C GLY A 358 65.06 20.56 -45.55
N SER A 359 66.35 20.43 -45.21
CA SER A 359 67.45 21.09 -45.93
C SER A 359 67.74 20.45 -47.29
N SER A 360 68.15 21.28 -48.25
CA SER A 360 68.58 20.90 -49.59
C SER A 360 69.72 21.83 -50.07
N GLY A 361 70.75 21.26 -50.70
CA GLY A 361 71.86 22.01 -51.30
C GLY A 361 72.76 22.75 -50.30
N LEU A 362 72.95 24.06 -50.53
CA LEU A 362 73.78 24.95 -49.71
C LEU A 362 73.06 25.44 -48.43
N CYS A 363 71.74 25.29 -48.35
CA CYS A 363 70.97 25.59 -47.14
C CYS A 363 71.21 24.52 -46.07
N ARG A 364 71.78 24.91 -44.92
CA ARG A 364 71.97 24.03 -43.75
C ARG A 364 70.87 24.24 -42.71
N GLY A 365 70.66 23.23 -41.86
CA GLY A 365 69.71 23.26 -40.73
C GLY A 365 68.41 22.50 -41.02
N GLU A 366 67.56 22.36 -40.02
CA GLU A 366 66.22 21.77 -40.14
C GLU A 366 65.17 22.80 -39.73
N GLY A 367 64.01 22.77 -40.38
CA GLY A 367 62.88 23.55 -39.90
C GLY A 367 62.45 23.04 -38.53
N SER A 368 62.07 23.93 -37.62
CA SER A 368 61.49 23.49 -36.34
C SER A 368 60.11 22.86 -36.59
N THR A 369 59.73 21.87 -35.79
CA THR A 369 58.36 21.34 -35.77
C THR A 369 57.35 22.45 -35.44
N GLY A 370 56.13 22.33 -35.98
CA GLY A 370 55.02 23.14 -35.55
C GLY A 370 54.69 22.93 -34.08
N GLU A 371 54.00 23.89 -33.46
CA GLU A 371 53.42 23.68 -32.13
C GLU A 371 52.26 22.67 -32.18
N THR A 372 52.04 21.95 -31.08
CA THR A 372 50.80 21.18 -30.89
C THR A 372 49.62 22.15 -30.84
N GLY A 373 48.51 21.80 -31.49
CA GLY A 373 47.27 22.54 -31.40
C GLY A 373 46.75 22.62 -29.96
N PRO A 374 45.85 23.55 -29.65
CA PRO A 374 45.24 23.60 -28.33
C PRO A 374 44.31 22.40 -28.09
N LYS A 375 44.14 22.00 -26.82
CA LYS A 375 43.09 21.05 -26.41
C LYS A 375 41.72 21.64 -26.78
N GLY A 376 40.80 20.79 -27.22
CA GLY A 376 39.40 21.17 -27.38
C GLY A 376 38.77 21.58 -26.06
N PRO A 377 37.67 22.35 -26.09
CA PRO A 377 36.93 22.67 -24.86
C PRO A 377 36.27 21.41 -24.29
N GLU A 378 36.09 21.38 -22.97
CA GLU A 378 35.26 20.36 -22.33
C GLU A 378 33.80 20.51 -22.73
N GLY A 379 33.06 19.40 -22.67
CA GLY A 379 31.62 19.41 -22.87
C GLY A 379 30.88 20.11 -21.71
N GLN A 380 29.57 20.28 -21.87
CA GLN A 380 28.73 20.80 -20.79
C GLN A 380 28.41 19.71 -19.78
N ALA A 381 28.43 20.05 -18.49
CA ALA A 381 28.01 19.14 -17.43
C ALA A 381 26.48 18.96 -17.46
N GLY A 382 26.02 17.77 -17.04
CA GLY A 382 24.60 17.52 -16.85
C GLY A 382 24.07 18.24 -15.61
N ILE A 383 22.75 18.31 -15.50
CA ILE A 383 22.04 18.81 -14.31
C ILE A 383 21.53 17.62 -13.51
N ALA A 384 21.55 17.70 -12.17
CA ALA A 384 20.95 16.67 -11.32
C ALA A 384 19.46 16.54 -11.61
N GLY A 385 18.95 15.31 -11.56
CA GLY A 385 17.52 15.07 -11.65
C GLY A 385 16.79 15.67 -10.44
N PRO A 386 15.55 16.15 -10.59
CA PRO A 386 14.75 16.55 -9.44
C PRO A 386 14.35 15.33 -8.59
N ASP A 387 14.22 15.52 -7.29
CA ASP A 387 13.58 14.52 -6.41
C ASP A 387 12.09 14.35 -6.77
N GLY A 388 11.53 13.21 -6.40
CA GLY A 388 10.09 12.96 -6.50
C GLY A 388 9.28 13.81 -5.52
N ASN A 389 7.97 13.83 -5.71
CA ASN A 389 7.05 14.47 -4.78
C ASN A 389 6.84 13.60 -3.52
N PRO A 390 6.69 14.20 -2.33
CA PRO A 390 6.37 13.44 -1.13
C PRO A 390 5.01 12.74 -1.25
N GLY A 391 4.90 11.54 -0.70
CA GLY A 391 3.65 10.79 -0.64
C GLY A 391 2.66 11.36 0.38
N GLN A 392 1.44 10.81 0.37
CA GLN A 392 0.33 11.32 1.18
C GLN A 392 -0.33 10.22 1.99
N ARG A 393 -0.65 10.52 3.25
CA ARG A 393 -1.44 9.65 4.13
C ARG A 393 -2.81 10.27 4.37
N ILE A 394 -3.86 9.53 4.06
CA ILE A 394 -5.25 9.96 4.18
C ILE A 394 -5.98 8.94 5.06
N ILE A 395 -6.55 9.41 6.17
CA ILE A 395 -7.41 8.58 7.03
C ILE A 395 -8.85 9.08 6.90
N LYS A 396 -9.77 8.16 6.66
CA LYS A 396 -11.21 8.41 6.64
C LYS A 396 -11.89 7.46 7.60
N GLN A 397 -12.86 7.98 8.33
CA GLN A 397 -13.72 7.16 9.18
C GLN A 397 -14.93 6.70 8.37
N ILE A 398 -15.27 5.43 8.46
CA ILE A 398 -16.54 4.88 7.95
C ILE A 398 -17.55 4.80 9.10
N LYS A 399 -18.83 4.77 8.75
CA LYS A 399 -19.94 5.12 9.65
C LYS A 399 -20.97 4.02 9.71
#